data_AF-A0A838FNX5-F1
#
_entry.id   AF-A0A838FNX5-F1
#
_cell.length_a   1.000
_cell.length_b   1.000
_cell.length_c   1.000
_cell.angle_alpha   90.00
_cell.angle_beta   90.00
_cell.angle_gamma   90.00
#
_symmetry.space_group_name_H-M   'P 1'
#
loop_
_entity.id
_entity.type
_entity.pdbx_description
1 polymer ?
#
loop_
_entity_poly.entity_id
_entity_poly.type
_entity_poly.pdbx_seq_one_letter_code
_entity_poly.pdbx_strand_id
1 'polypeptide(L)'
;GPAYEDVDNRLMSLQLVSQGLTNAVMFTADGETVQAAEVFYKKAILVERGSFRPVTYATNDMLSGASGVFLKQCDYSEDELVVLMEMTLENLLSEGQLNHVDFLARVDILGALGRTVLISKFGEYYRLAAYLARYTNKMIGIVMGVPSLMEIFDEKYYLNLEGGILEALGRMFKSGLKLYVYPMIDENTGKLVTAHTMEVAPNLRSLFQYLIDNRFIEEVTDYNPDYLGIHPPEALAMLQSGDPGWERMVPPEVVQLIKERGFFGYRASAAA
;
A
#
# COMPACT_ATOMS: atom_id res chain seq x y z
N GLY A 1 -22.84 21.18 -1.89
CA GLY A 1 -24.03 22.09 -1.83
C GLY A 1 -24.98 21.71 -2.94
N PRO A 2 -26.25 22.17 -2.95
CA PRO A 2 -27.27 21.71 -3.89
C PRO A 2 -26.89 21.87 -5.37
N ALA A 3 -26.02 22.81 -5.70
CA ALA A 3 -25.50 23.03 -7.06
C ALA A 3 -24.47 21.99 -7.54
N TYR A 4 -24.07 21.04 -6.69
CA TYR A 4 -23.00 20.07 -6.94
C TYR A 4 -23.40 18.65 -6.50
N GLU A 5 -24.69 18.33 -6.52
CA GLU A 5 -25.19 17.00 -6.13
C GLU A 5 -24.61 15.88 -7.01
N ASP A 6 -24.29 16.18 -8.28
CA ASP A 6 -23.69 15.23 -9.22
C ASP A 6 -22.16 15.13 -9.15
N VAL A 7 -21.51 15.88 -8.25
CA VAL A 7 -20.05 15.88 -8.14
C VAL A 7 -19.59 14.85 -7.11
N ASP A 8 -18.82 13.87 -7.57
CA ASP A 8 -18.15 12.93 -6.68
C ASP A 8 -16.98 13.61 -5.95
N ASN A 9 -17.13 13.80 -4.63
CA ASN A 9 -16.12 14.43 -3.78
C ASN A 9 -14.76 13.71 -3.81
N ARG A 10 -14.74 12.42 -4.14
CA ARG A 10 -13.52 11.62 -4.25
C ARG A 10 -12.73 12.01 -5.49
N LEU A 11 -13.41 12.25 -6.61
CA LEU A 11 -12.79 12.77 -7.83
C LEU A 11 -12.27 14.20 -7.63
N MET A 12 -13.05 15.06 -6.96
CA MET A 12 -12.58 16.41 -6.64
C MET A 12 -11.32 16.37 -5.77
N SER A 13 -11.31 15.52 -4.75
CA SER A 13 -10.15 15.33 -3.86
C SER A 13 -8.93 14.79 -4.60
N LEU A 14 -9.12 13.84 -5.52
CA LEU A 14 -8.06 13.37 -6.40
C LEU A 14 -7.46 14.49 -7.25
N GLN A 15 -8.32 15.37 -7.80
CA GLN A 15 -7.88 16.53 -8.58
C GLN A 15 -7.04 17.51 -7.75
N LEU A 16 -7.34 17.69 -6.46
CA LEU A 16 -6.51 18.52 -5.58
C LEU A 16 -5.08 17.97 -5.45
N VAL A 17 -4.92 16.65 -5.36
CA VAL A 17 -3.59 16.01 -5.27
C VAL A 17 -2.88 16.09 -6.62
N SER A 18 -3.58 15.74 -7.71
CA SER A 18 -2.97 15.70 -9.07
C SER A 18 -2.54 17.08 -9.56
N GLN A 19 -3.26 18.13 -9.17
CA GLN A 19 -2.90 19.53 -9.49
C GLN A 19 -1.92 20.14 -8.48
N GLY A 20 -1.48 19.38 -7.47
CA GLY A 20 -0.51 19.82 -6.48
C GLY A 20 -1.03 20.82 -5.45
N LEU A 21 -2.36 21.03 -5.39
CA LEU A 21 -3.02 21.91 -4.42
C LEU A 21 -2.98 21.35 -3.00
N THR A 22 -2.88 20.03 -2.86
CA THR A 22 -2.57 19.33 -1.60
C THR A 22 -1.54 18.23 -1.85
N ASN A 23 -0.93 17.74 -0.77
CA ASN A 23 0.02 16.63 -0.84
C ASN A 23 -0.67 15.26 -0.71
N ALA A 24 -1.81 15.21 -0.02
CA ALA A 24 -2.59 14.00 0.15
C ALA A 24 -4.05 14.32 0.51
N VAL A 25 -4.93 13.36 0.26
CA VAL A 25 -6.35 13.34 0.67
C VAL A 25 -6.69 11.96 1.21
N MET A 26 -7.71 11.88 2.08
CA MET A 26 -8.11 10.64 2.73
C MET A 26 -9.61 10.39 2.60
N PHE A 27 -9.97 9.12 2.50
CA PHE A 27 -11.34 8.64 2.47
C PHE A 27 -11.54 7.55 3.51
N THR A 28 -12.63 7.62 4.28
CA THR A 28 -13.05 6.49 5.13
C THR A 28 -13.66 5.38 4.27
N ALA A 29 -13.93 4.23 4.89
CA ALA A 29 -14.59 3.11 4.23
C ALA A 29 -15.96 3.49 3.62
N ASP A 30 -16.66 4.45 4.24
CA ASP A 30 -17.95 4.96 3.78
C ASP A 30 -17.83 5.93 2.59
N GLY A 31 -16.60 6.23 2.14
CA GLY A 31 -16.33 7.16 1.04
C GLY A 31 -16.28 8.64 1.44
N GLU A 32 -16.47 8.95 2.72
CA GLU A 32 -16.40 10.31 3.25
C GLU A 32 -14.98 10.85 3.18
N THR A 33 -14.84 12.08 2.69
CA THR A 33 -13.54 12.76 2.65
C THR A 33 -13.23 13.33 4.02
N VAL A 34 -12.08 12.97 4.60
CA VAL A 34 -11.72 13.32 5.98
C VAL A 34 -10.37 14.02 6.07
N GLN A 35 -10.19 14.81 7.13
CA GLN A 35 -8.90 15.42 7.42
C GLN A 35 -7.99 14.43 8.14
N ALA A 36 -6.75 14.30 7.64
CA ALA A 36 -5.74 13.42 8.22
C ALA A 36 -5.50 13.67 9.72
N ALA A 37 -5.55 14.93 10.16
CA ALA A 37 -5.36 15.30 11.56
C ALA A 37 -6.43 14.68 12.48
N GLU A 38 -7.68 14.58 12.03
CA GLU A 38 -8.78 14.00 12.80
C GLU A 38 -8.62 12.48 12.94
N VAL A 39 -8.24 11.82 11.84
CA VAL A 39 -8.07 10.36 11.81
C VAL A 39 -6.85 9.92 12.61
N PHE A 40 -5.73 10.65 12.53
CA PHE A 40 -4.45 10.23 13.11
C PHE A 40 -4.22 10.70 14.55
N TYR A 41 -5.09 11.55 15.10
CA TYR A 41 -4.88 12.13 16.41
C TYR A 41 -4.75 11.06 17.49
N LYS A 42 -3.55 10.98 18.11
CA LYS A 42 -3.20 9.97 19.13
C LYS A 42 -3.41 8.53 18.66
N LYS A 43 -3.29 8.25 17.36
CA LYS A 43 -3.35 6.89 16.81
C LYS A 43 -1.98 6.43 16.35
N ALA A 44 -1.70 5.16 16.59
CA ALA A 44 -0.66 4.45 15.86
C ALA A 44 -1.13 4.26 14.41
N ILE A 45 -0.19 4.22 13.46
CA ILE A 45 -0.52 4.14 12.04
C ILE A 45 0.17 2.92 11.45
N LEU A 46 -0.58 2.11 10.71
CA LEU A 46 -0.04 1.09 9.82
C LEU A 46 -0.52 1.40 8.41
N VAL A 47 0.40 1.54 7.46
CA VAL A 47 0.06 1.88 6.07
C VAL A 47 0.64 0.85 5.12
N GLU A 48 -0.19 0.33 4.22
CA GLU A 48 0.24 -0.46 3.09
C GLU A 48 0.11 0.38 1.81
N ARG A 49 1.18 0.47 1.03
CA ARG A 49 1.18 1.11 -0.29
C ARG A 49 0.87 0.09 -1.36
N GLY A 50 -0.04 0.40 -2.28
CA GLY A 50 -0.36 -0.50 -3.37
C GLY A 50 -1.17 0.14 -4.49
N SER A 51 -1.24 -0.55 -5.63
CA SER A 51 -2.13 -0.17 -6.73
C SER A 51 -3.57 -0.58 -6.48
N PHE A 52 -3.80 -1.63 -5.68
CA PHE A 52 -5.11 -2.19 -5.30
C PHE A 52 -6.02 -2.49 -6.50
N ARG A 53 -5.44 -3.02 -7.57
CA ARG A 53 -6.10 -3.22 -8.87
C ARG A 53 -5.99 -4.67 -9.38
N PRO A 54 -6.84 -5.60 -8.91
CA PRO A 54 -7.67 -5.51 -7.70
C PRO A 54 -6.85 -5.79 -6.43
N VAL A 55 -7.49 -5.61 -5.26
CA VAL A 55 -6.98 -6.14 -3.98
C VAL A 55 -7.03 -7.67 -4.01
N THR A 56 -5.95 -8.32 -3.58
CA THR A 56 -5.83 -9.80 -3.58
C THR A 56 -5.73 -10.36 -2.16
N TYR A 57 -5.78 -11.69 -2.03
CA TYR A 57 -5.47 -12.36 -0.77
C TYR A 57 -4.06 -12.03 -0.27
N ALA A 58 -3.06 -11.91 -1.15
CA ALA A 58 -1.70 -11.54 -0.75
C ALA A 58 -1.64 -10.17 -0.06
N THR A 59 -2.36 -9.16 -0.58
CA THR A 59 -2.49 -7.84 0.07
C THR A 59 -3.10 -7.95 1.46
N ASN A 60 -4.25 -8.64 1.58
CA ASN A 60 -4.93 -8.79 2.86
C ASN A 60 -4.11 -9.57 3.89
N ASP A 61 -3.40 -10.62 3.46
CA ASP A 61 -2.58 -11.46 4.32
C ASP A 61 -1.35 -10.70 4.81
N MET A 62 -0.70 -9.95 3.92
CA MET A 62 0.39 -9.04 4.26
C MET A 62 -0.02 -8.02 5.33
N LEU A 63 -1.16 -7.36 5.14
CA LEU A 63 -1.67 -6.37 6.09
C LEU A 63 -2.06 -6.99 7.44
N SER A 64 -2.71 -8.15 7.40
CA SER A 64 -3.19 -8.85 8.61
C SER A 64 -2.02 -9.38 9.43
N GLY A 65 -1.04 -10.02 8.78
CA GLY A 65 0.18 -10.48 9.41
C GLY A 65 0.98 -9.33 10.02
N ALA A 66 1.15 -8.22 9.27
CA ALA A 66 1.83 -7.03 9.80
C ALA A 66 1.09 -6.42 11.00
N SER A 67 -0.24 -6.34 10.95
CA SER A 67 -1.07 -5.86 12.07
C SER A 67 -0.87 -6.73 13.31
N GLY A 68 -0.82 -8.06 13.14
CA GLY A 68 -0.55 -9.01 14.22
C GLY A 68 0.83 -8.79 14.87
N VAL A 69 1.88 -8.59 14.07
CA VAL A 69 3.22 -8.27 14.59
C VAL A 69 3.22 -6.90 15.29
N PHE A 70 2.56 -5.90 14.69
CA PHE A 70 2.50 -4.52 15.20
C PHE A 70 1.87 -4.45 16.60
N LEU A 71 0.67 -5.04 16.75
CA LEU A 71 -0.09 -5.01 18.01
C LEU A 71 0.64 -5.76 19.13
N LYS A 72 1.24 -6.93 18.81
CA LYS A 72 2.05 -7.70 19.77
C LYS A 72 3.29 -6.92 20.27
N GLN A 73 3.90 -6.08 19.43
CA GLN A 73 5.11 -5.35 19.80
C GLN A 73 4.84 -4.07 20.60
N CYS A 74 3.72 -3.40 20.33
CA CYS A 74 3.50 -2.03 20.81
C CYS A 74 2.52 -1.93 21.99
N ASP A 75 1.93 -3.05 22.43
CA ASP A 75 0.91 -3.10 23.49
C ASP A 75 -0.24 -2.11 23.25
N TYR A 76 -0.59 -1.90 21.98
CA TYR A 76 -1.74 -1.10 21.57
C TYR A 76 -2.95 -2.00 21.41
N SER A 77 -4.13 -1.48 21.76
CA SER A 77 -5.39 -2.09 21.36
C SER A 77 -5.74 -1.74 19.91
N GLU A 78 -6.63 -2.54 19.30
CA GLU A 78 -7.06 -2.32 17.91
C GLU A 78 -7.67 -0.93 17.68
N ASP A 79 -8.36 -0.37 18.67
CA ASP A 79 -8.94 0.96 18.56
C ASP A 79 -7.89 2.07 18.53
N GLU A 80 -6.66 1.82 19.00
CA GLU A 80 -5.56 2.78 18.95
C GLU A 80 -4.77 2.74 17.63
N LEU A 81 -5.06 1.76 16.77
CA LEU A 81 -4.40 1.56 15.48
C LEU A 81 -5.31 2.05 14.33
N VAL A 82 -4.75 2.88 13.46
CA VAL A 82 -5.35 3.21 12.17
C VAL A 82 -4.62 2.48 11.08
N VAL A 83 -5.34 1.66 10.32
CA VAL A 83 -4.82 0.96 9.15
C VAL A 83 -5.23 1.69 7.88
N LEU A 84 -4.25 1.96 7.01
CA LEU A 84 -4.42 2.75 5.79
C LEU A 84 -3.96 1.99 4.56
N MET A 85 -4.69 2.19 3.47
CA MET A 85 -4.30 1.74 2.13
C MET A 85 -3.90 2.98 1.34
N GLU A 86 -2.61 3.12 1.05
CA GLU A 86 -2.10 4.26 0.29
C GLU A 86 -1.97 3.93 -1.19
N MET A 87 -2.59 4.76 -2.03
CA MET A 87 -2.33 4.79 -3.47
C MET A 87 -1.60 6.08 -3.82
N THR A 88 -0.45 5.97 -4.48
CA THR A 88 0.25 7.15 -4.98
C THR A 88 -0.32 7.60 -6.33
N LEU A 89 -0.08 8.86 -6.71
CA LEU A 89 -0.37 9.33 -8.06
C LEU A 89 0.35 8.49 -9.12
N GLU A 90 1.57 8.01 -8.87
CA GLU A 90 2.27 7.11 -9.78
C GLU A 90 1.48 5.79 -9.99
N ASN A 91 0.88 5.23 -8.93
CA ASN A 91 0.02 4.04 -9.06
C ASN A 91 -1.27 4.30 -9.86
N LEU A 92 -1.75 5.55 -9.87
CA LEU A 92 -2.95 5.97 -10.60
C LEU A 92 -2.64 6.42 -12.04
N LEU A 93 -1.37 6.69 -12.34
CA LEU A 93 -0.88 7.12 -13.65
C LEU A 93 -0.16 6.00 -14.42
N SER A 94 -0.18 4.76 -13.93
CA SER A 94 0.61 3.65 -14.50
C SER A 94 0.31 3.31 -15.97
N GLU A 95 -0.85 3.71 -16.49
CA GLU A 95 -1.22 3.57 -17.93
C GLU A 95 -1.02 4.88 -18.72
N GLY A 96 -0.27 5.86 -18.17
CA GLY A 96 0.08 7.13 -18.80
C GLY A 96 -0.94 8.25 -18.60
N GLN A 97 -2.18 7.94 -18.23
CA GLN A 97 -3.21 8.94 -17.90
C GLN A 97 -4.01 8.51 -16.67
N LEU A 98 -4.52 9.51 -15.94
CA LEU A 98 -5.35 9.28 -14.78
C LEU A 98 -6.74 8.80 -15.23
N ASN A 99 -7.08 7.56 -14.91
CA ASN A 99 -8.37 6.97 -15.23
C ASN A 99 -9.33 7.10 -14.03
N HIS A 100 -10.27 8.03 -14.11
CA HIS A 100 -11.25 8.29 -13.04
C HIS A 100 -12.12 7.07 -12.70
N VAL A 101 -12.52 6.28 -13.70
CA VAL A 101 -13.36 5.09 -13.50
C VAL A 101 -12.58 4.02 -12.76
N ASP A 102 -11.32 3.83 -13.15
CA ASP A 102 -10.43 2.86 -12.51
C ASP A 102 -10.11 3.27 -11.06
N PHE A 103 -9.86 4.57 -10.82
CA PHE A 103 -9.68 5.10 -9.46
C PHE A 103 -10.91 4.84 -8.58
N LEU A 104 -12.11 5.19 -9.06
CA LEU A 104 -13.34 4.97 -8.29
C LEU A 104 -13.57 3.48 -8.00
N ALA A 105 -13.28 2.60 -8.96
CA ALA A 105 -13.37 1.15 -8.75
C ALA A 105 -12.44 0.65 -7.62
N ARG A 106 -11.20 1.18 -7.55
CA ARG A 106 -10.26 0.84 -6.46
C ARG A 106 -10.79 1.34 -5.11
N VAL A 107 -11.27 2.58 -5.05
CA VAL A 107 -11.83 3.15 -3.81
C VAL A 107 -13.10 2.41 -3.37
N ASP A 108 -13.99 2.05 -4.29
CA ASP A 108 -15.22 1.30 -3.99
C ASP A 108 -14.91 -0.09 -3.43
N ILE A 109 -13.93 -0.81 -4.02
CA ILE A 109 -13.49 -2.12 -3.49
C ILE A 109 -12.88 -1.99 -2.11
N LEU A 110 -12.01 -1.00 -1.89
CA LEU A 110 -11.40 -0.77 -0.59
C LEU A 110 -12.45 -0.37 0.47
N GLY A 111 -13.41 0.46 0.09
CA GLY A 111 -14.55 0.83 0.95
C GLY A 111 -15.42 -0.37 1.31
N ALA A 112 -15.74 -1.24 0.35
CA ALA A 112 -16.48 -2.48 0.60
C ALA A 112 -15.75 -3.43 1.56
N LEU A 113 -14.41 -3.37 1.59
CA LEU A 113 -13.55 -4.11 2.52
C LEU A 113 -13.34 -3.38 3.86
N GLY A 114 -14.03 -2.25 4.11
CA GLY A 114 -13.90 -1.50 5.36
C GLY A 114 -12.58 -0.73 5.49
N ARG A 115 -11.87 -0.46 4.38
CA ARG A 115 -10.52 0.13 4.41
C ARG A 115 -10.54 1.65 4.28
N THR A 116 -9.74 2.31 5.10
CA THR A 116 -9.45 3.74 4.95
C THR A 116 -8.38 3.94 3.89
N VAL A 117 -8.60 4.87 2.96
CA VAL A 117 -7.74 5.11 1.80
C VAL A 117 -7.02 6.45 1.94
N LEU A 118 -5.73 6.47 1.62
CA LEU A 118 -4.90 7.67 1.50
C LEU A 118 -4.45 7.80 0.04
N ILE A 119 -4.75 8.92 -0.62
CA ILE A 119 -4.20 9.24 -1.94
C ILE A 119 -3.11 10.27 -1.76
N SER A 120 -1.93 10.00 -2.32
CA SER A 120 -0.75 10.83 -2.07
C SER A 120 0.04 11.11 -3.35
N LYS A 121 0.86 12.16 -3.33
CA LYS A 121 1.91 12.39 -4.34
C LYS A 121 3.30 11.97 -3.86
N PHE A 122 3.38 11.12 -2.84
CA PHE A 122 4.64 10.71 -2.23
C PHE A 122 5.24 9.53 -2.98
N GLY A 123 5.96 9.78 -4.07
CA GLY A 123 6.70 8.71 -4.76
C GLY A 123 7.64 7.96 -3.81
N GLU A 124 8.43 8.67 -3.03
CA GLU A 124 9.41 8.08 -2.10
C GLU A 124 8.84 7.87 -0.68
N TYR A 125 9.14 6.72 -0.07
CA TYR A 125 8.65 6.37 1.27
C TYR A 125 9.08 7.34 2.38
N TYR A 126 10.26 7.96 2.28
CA TYR A 126 10.71 8.96 3.27
C TYR A 126 9.78 10.20 3.31
N ARG A 127 9.10 10.52 2.20
CA ARG A 127 8.13 11.62 2.15
C ARG A 127 6.81 11.23 2.80
N LEU A 128 6.34 10.00 2.59
CA LEU A 128 5.18 9.45 3.29
C LEU A 128 5.44 9.39 4.80
N ALA A 129 6.60 8.88 5.21
CA ALA A 129 7.04 8.84 6.60
C ALA A 129 7.01 10.24 7.24
N ALA A 130 7.63 11.23 6.58
CA ALA A 130 7.62 12.62 7.05
C ALA A 130 6.22 13.22 7.08
N TYR A 131 5.33 12.86 6.15
CA TYR A 131 3.94 13.30 6.16
C TYR A 131 3.19 12.79 7.40
N LEU A 132 3.24 11.48 7.66
CA LEU A 132 2.54 10.82 8.76
C LEU A 132 3.05 11.27 10.14
N ALA A 133 4.37 11.42 10.29
CA ALA A 133 5.01 11.86 11.52
C ALA A 133 4.64 13.29 11.96
N ARG A 134 3.97 14.07 11.11
CA ARG A 134 3.42 15.39 11.50
C ARG A 134 2.10 15.30 12.26
N TYR A 135 1.38 14.19 12.14
CA TYR A 135 0.04 14.04 12.70
C TYR A 135 -0.02 13.11 13.90
N THR A 136 1.01 12.29 14.11
CA THR A 136 1.11 11.41 15.28
C THR A 136 2.53 11.36 15.81
N ASN A 137 2.65 11.21 17.13
CA ASN A 137 3.88 10.86 17.83
C ASN A 137 3.88 9.40 18.31
N LYS A 138 2.85 8.62 17.97
CA LYS A 138 2.81 7.16 18.19
C LYS A 138 3.56 6.42 17.08
N MET A 139 3.69 5.11 17.25
CA MET A 139 4.35 4.24 16.27
C MET A 139 3.73 4.36 14.87
N ILE A 140 4.60 4.39 13.85
CA ILE A 140 4.22 4.35 12.44
C ILE A 140 4.87 3.10 11.83
N GLY A 141 4.07 2.25 11.21
CA GLY A 141 4.49 1.09 10.45
C GLY A 141 4.17 1.27 8.97
N ILE A 142 5.11 0.91 8.09
CA ILE A 142 4.86 0.75 6.66
C ILE A 142 4.93 -0.72 6.32
N VAL A 143 3.87 -1.27 5.74
CA VAL A 143 3.76 -2.64 5.30
C VAL A 143 4.13 -2.73 3.83
N MET A 144 4.96 -3.72 3.48
CA MET A 144 5.41 -3.93 2.11
C MET A 144 5.93 -5.35 1.89
N GLY A 145 6.05 -5.77 0.63
CA GLY A 145 6.79 -6.97 0.27
C GLY A 145 8.29 -6.73 0.11
N VAL A 146 9.07 -7.81 0.05
CA VAL A 146 10.50 -7.78 -0.31
C VAL A 146 10.79 -6.98 -1.59
N PRO A 147 9.97 -7.02 -2.68
CA PRO A 147 10.23 -6.20 -3.86
C PRO A 147 10.32 -4.70 -3.59
N SER A 148 9.40 -4.15 -2.79
CA SER A 148 9.42 -2.74 -2.42
C SER A 148 10.56 -2.41 -1.46
N LEU A 149 10.96 -3.36 -0.60
CA LEU A 149 12.16 -3.19 0.22
C LEU A 149 13.42 -3.11 -0.65
N MET A 150 13.55 -3.95 -1.68
CA MET A 150 14.65 -3.86 -2.64
C MET A 150 14.71 -2.48 -3.31
N GLU A 151 13.55 -1.92 -3.71
CA GLU A 151 13.48 -0.56 -4.26
C GLU A 151 13.93 0.51 -3.26
N ILE A 152 13.62 0.38 -1.97
CA ILE A 152 14.11 1.31 -0.94
C ILE A 152 15.64 1.35 -0.88
N PHE A 153 16.32 0.24 -1.19
CA PHE A 153 17.78 0.14 -1.22
C PHE A 153 18.39 0.39 -2.62
N ASP A 154 17.60 0.83 -3.60
CA ASP A 154 18.12 1.23 -4.91
C ASP A 154 18.48 2.73 -4.92
N GLU A 155 19.79 3.02 -4.99
CA GLU A 155 20.32 4.39 -4.90
C GLU A 155 19.83 5.31 -6.02
N LYS A 156 19.33 4.76 -7.14
CA LYS A 156 18.82 5.56 -8.27
C LYS A 156 17.66 6.48 -7.87
N TYR A 157 16.91 6.13 -6.83
CA TYR A 157 15.77 6.92 -6.36
C TYR A 157 16.16 8.12 -5.50
N TYR A 158 17.45 8.27 -5.15
CA TYR A 158 17.92 9.31 -4.24
C TYR A 158 18.98 10.24 -4.85
N LEU A 159 19.14 10.21 -6.17
CA LEU A 159 20.12 11.03 -6.89
C LEU A 159 19.85 12.55 -6.78
N ASN A 160 18.65 12.94 -6.38
CA ASN A 160 18.24 14.32 -6.16
C ASN A 160 18.47 14.82 -4.71
N LEU A 161 18.97 13.97 -3.80
CA LEU A 161 19.28 14.33 -2.42
C LEU A 161 20.79 14.50 -2.26
N GLU A 162 21.23 15.56 -1.58
CA GLU A 162 22.65 15.84 -1.36
C GLU A 162 23.35 14.72 -0.60
N GLY A 163 22.68 14.14 0.41
CA GLY A 163 23.16 12.99 1.17
C GLY A 163 22.68 11.63 0.65
N GLY A 164 22.08 11.58 -0.54
CA GLY A 164 21.64 10.34 -1.20
C GLY A 164 20.76 9.44 -0.32
N ILE A 165 21.02 8.13 -0.39
CA ILE A 165 20.26 7.11 0.37
C ILE A 165 20.36 7.30 1.89
N LEU A 166 21.50 7.77 2.40
CA LEU A 166 21.69 7.98 3.85
C LEU A 166 20.78 9.11 4.36
N GLU A 167 20.63 10.18 3.58
CA GLU A 167 19.68 11.25 3.88
C GLU A 167 18.24 10.74 3.85
N ALA A 168 17.87 9.95 2.83
CA ALA A 168 16.52 9.41 2.69
C ALA A 168 16.14 8.49 3.86
N LEU A 169 16.98 7.50 4.17
CA LEU A 169 16.72 6.53 5.24
C LEU A 169 16.79 7.20 6.62
N GLY A 170 17.72 8.15 6.81
CA GLY A 170 17.79 8.95 8.03
C GLY A 170 16.51 9.76 8.27
N ARG A 171 15.92 10.33 7.22
CA ARG A 171 14.60 11.01 7.30
C ARG A 171 13.47 10.04 7.58
N MET A 172 13.46 8.88 6.91
CA MET A 172 12.40 7.89 7.01
C MET A 172 12.28 7.30 8.42
N PHE A 173 13.41 6.93 9.02
CA PHE A 173 13.44 6.26 10.32
C PHE A 173 13.50 7.21 11.53
N LYS A 174 13.63 8.53 11.31
CA LYS A 174 13.77 9.55 12.36
C LYS A 174 12.70 9.49 13.45
N SER A 175 11.46 9.15 13.09
CA SER A 175 10.31 9.10 14.02
C SER A 175 10.12 7.75 14.70
N GLY A 176 11.11 6.85 14.66
CA GLY A 176 10.96 5.48 15.15
C GLY A 176 10.05 4.62 14.26
N LEU A 177 9.91 5.00 12.98
CA LEU A 177 9.13 4.25 11.99
C LEU A 177 9.69 2.84 11.82
N LYS A 178 8.82 1.87 11.57
CA LYS A 178 9.21 0.49 11.23
C LYS A 178 8.68 0.06 9.87
N LEU A 179 9.46 -0.77 9.17
CA LEU A 179 9.01 -1.50 8.00
C LEU A 179 8.57 -2.90 8.42
N TYR A 180 7.41 -3.34 7.96
CA TYR A 180 6.90 -4.70 8.12
C TYR A 180 6.94 -5.40 6.77
N VAL A 181 7.86 -6.34 6.63
CA VAL A 181 8.26 -6.90 5.34
C VAL A 181 7.68 -8.30 5.20
N TYR A 182 6.78 -8.43 4.23
CA TYR A 182 6.17 -9.68 3.84
C TYR A 182 7.09 -10.44 2.89
N PRO A 183 7.30 -11.75 3.11
CA PRO A 183 8.23 -12.52 2.30
C PRO A 183 7.69 -12.75 0.89
N MET A 184 8.56 -13.22 0.00
CA MET A 184 8.18 -13.61 -1.36
C MET A 184 8.81 -14.95 -1.72
N ILE A 185 8.27 -15.61 -2.74
CA ILE A 185 8.97 -16.69 -3.42
C ILE A 185 9.73 -16.09 -4.60
N ASP A 186 11.03 -16.34 -4.67
CA ASP A 186 11.82 -16.02 -5.85
C ASP A 186 11.44 -16.98 -6.99
N GLU A 187 10.92 -16.43 -8.09
CA GLU A 187 10.40 -17.23 -9.22
C GLU A 187 11.48 -18.04 -9.94
N ASN A 188 12.74 -17.59 -9.90
CA ASN A 188 13.85 -18.25 -10.59
C ASN A 188 14.38 -19.46 -9.81
N THR A 189 14.37 -19.36 -8.48
CA THR A 189 14.98 -20.35 -7.59
C THR A 189 13.96 -21.17 -6.80
N GLY A 190 12.71 -20.71 -6.74
CA GLY A 190 11.64 -21.29 -5.92
C GLY A 190 11.86 -21.15 -4.41
N LYS A 191 12.82 -20.31 -4.00
CA LYS A 191 13.18 -20.14 -2.58
C LYS A 191 12.38 -19.01 -1.94
N LEU A 192 12.05 -19.20 -0.66
CA LEU A 192 11.52 -18.14 0.17
C LEU A 192 12.60 -17.07 0.41
N VAL A 193 12.30 -15.83 0.08
CA VAL A 193 13.11 -14.66 0.36
C VAL A 193 12.40 -13.83 1.42
N THR A 194 13.10 -13.54 2.50
CA THR A 194 12.65 -12.68 3.60
C THR A 194 13.52 -11.43 3.67
N ALA A 195 13.23 -10.50 4.58
CA ALA A 195 14.09 -9.32 4.77
C ALA A 195 15.53 -9.74 5.14
N HIS A 196 15.72 -10.73 6.00
CA HIS A 196 17.05 -11.18 6.43
C HIS A 196 17.83 -11.90 5.33
N THR A 197 17.16 -12.55 4.38
CA THR A 197 17.84 -13.29 3.29
C THR A 197 17.96 -12.47 2.02
N MET A 198 17.34 -11.29 1.96
CA MET A 198 17.43 -10.38 0.82
C MET A 198 18.86 -9.89 0.65
N GLU A 199 19.36 -9.90 -0.59
CA GLU A 199 20.68 -9.35 -0.91
C GLU A 199 20.57 -7.88 -1.30
N VAL A 200 21.46 -7.05 -0.74
CA VAL A 200 21.65 -5.64 -1.14
C VAL A 200 23.03 -5.44 -1.76
N ALA A 201 23.18 -4.33 -2.49
CA ALA A 201 24.45 -3.93 -3.07
C ALA A 201 25.59 -3.92 -2.02
N PRO A 202 26.82 -4.34 -2.35
CA PRO A 202 27.89 -4.52 -1.37
C PRO A 202 28.18 -3.29 -0.50
N ASN A 203 28.06 -2.09 -1.05
CA ASN A 203 28.24 -0.82 -0.35
C ASN A 203 27.12 -0.49 0.65
N LEU A 204 25.94 -1.11 0.53
CA LEU A 204 24.79 -0.89 1.41
C LEU A 204 24.63 -1.95 2.50
N ARG A 205 25.40 -3.04 2.46
CA ARG A 205 25.26 -4.18 3.40
C ARG A 205 25.31 -3.76 4.86
N SER A 206 26.28 -2.93 5.25
CA SER A 206 26.40 -2.47 6.64
C SER A 206 25.23 -1.59 7.08
N LEU A 207 24.71 -0.77 6.17
CA LEU A 207 23.54 0.06 6.43
C LEU A 207 22.28 -0.80 6.58
N PHE A 208 22.09 -1.78 5.70
CA PHE A 208 20.98 -2.73 5.77
C PHE A 208 21.02 -3.54 7.08
N GLN A 209 22.19 -4.10 7.42
CA GLN A 209 22.38 -4.85 8.66
C GLN A 209 22.11 -3.99 9.89
N TYR A 210 22.54 -2.73 9.90
CA TYR A 210 22.21 -1.79 10.97
C TYR A 210 20.70 -1.63 11.15
N LEU A 211 19.94 -1.52 10.06
CA LEU A 211 18.48 -1.36 10.12
C LEU A 211 17.77 -2.62 10.63
N ILE A 212 18.26 -3.80 10.25
CA ILE A 212 17.79 -5.10 10.75
C ILE A 212 18.10 -5.25 12.24
N ASP A 213 19.36 -5.08 12.65
CA ASP A 213 19.82 -5.28 14.02
C ASP A 213 19.12 -4.33 15.00
N ASN A 214 18.80 -3.11 14.55
CA ASN A 214 18.10 -2.11 15.35
C ASN A 214 16.58 -2.17 15.19
N ARG A 215 16.03 -3.23 14.57
CA ARG A 215 14.59 -3.50 14.50
C ARG A 215 13.78 -2.41 13.78
N PHE A 216 14.41 -1.70 12.86
CA PHE A 216 13.72 -0.79 11.94
C PHE A 216 12.99 -1.56 10.82
N ILE A 217 13.42 -2.80 10.58
CA ILE A 217 12.82 -3.72 9.61
C ILE A 217 12.43 -4.98 10.37
N GLU A 218 11.15 -5.33 10.32
CA GLU A 218 10.56 -6.50 10.97
C GLU A 218 9.92 -7.38 9.91
N GLU A 219 10.07 -8.70 10.01
CA GLU A 219 9.43 -9.62 9.08
C GLU A 219 8.00 -9.93 9.51
N VAL A 220 7.12 -10.06 8.52
CA VAL A 220 5.80 -10.64 8.73
C VAL A 220 5.97 -12.16 8.74
N THR A 221 5.77 -12.79 9.90
CA THR A 221 5.97 -14.23 10.10
C THR A 221 4.67 -15.03 10.17
N ASP A 222 3.54 -14.35 10.38
CA ASP A 222 2.21 -14.94 10.41
C ASP A 222 1.52 -14.64 9.09
N TYR A 223 1.59 -15.60 8.17
CA TYR A 223 1.07 -15.47 6.81
C TYR A 223 0.68 -16.85 6.26
N ASN A 224 -0.17 -16.86 5.24
CA ASN A 224 -0.55 -18.07 4.51
C ASN A 224 0.42 -18.32 3.33
N PRO A 225 1.20 -19.41 3.34
CA PRO A 225 2.13 -19.73 2.26
C PRO A 225 1.46 -19.84 0.88
N ASP A 226 0.20 -20.26 0.81
CA ASP A 226 -0.55 -20.40 -0.45
C ASP A 226 -0.79 -19.05 -1.14
N TYR A 227 -0.73 -17.94 -0.39
CA TYR A 227 -0.92 -16.60 -0.93
C TYR A 227 0.38 -15.96 -1.43
N LEU A 228 1.55 -16.55 -1.13
CA LEU A 228 2.83 -16.01 -1.61
C LEU A 228 2.98 -16.04 -3.14
N GLY A 229 2.28 -16.96 -3.81
CA GLY A 229 2.25 -17.07 -5.27
C GLY A 229 1.19 -16.21 -5.94
N ILE A 230 0.45 -15.38 -5.19
CA ILE A 230 -0.58 -14.50 -5.75
C ILE A 230 0.04 -13.16 -6.12
N HIS A 231 0.17 -12.90 -7.42
CA HIS A 231 0.69 -11.64 -7.94
C HIS A 231 -0.46 -10.75 -8.47
N PRO A 232 -0.65 -9.53 -7.93
CA PRO A 232 -1.73 -8.63 -8.38
C PRO A 232 -1.73 -8.32 -9.89
N PRO A 233 -0.57 -8.11 -10.56
CA PRO A 233 -0.56 -7.92 -12.02
C PRO A 233 -1.08 -9.13 -12.81
N GLU A 234 -0.83 -10.35 -12.33
CA GLU A 234 -1.33 -11.59 -12.94
C GLU A 234 -2.86 -11.71 -12.76
N ALA A 235 -3.36 -11.44 -11.55
CA ALA A 235 -4.81 -11.42 -11.29
C ALA A 235 -5.54 -10.46 -12.21
N LEU A 236 -4.98 -9.26 -12.42
CA LEU A 236 -5.53 -8.27 -13.34
C LEU A 236 -5.50 -8.75 -14.79
N ALA A 237 -4.39 -9.35 -15.24
CA ALA A 237 -4.27 -9.87 -16.61
C ALA A 237 -5.27 -11.00 -16.89
N MET A 238 -5.47 -11.92 -15.94
CA MET A 238 -6.50 -12.97 -16.01
C MET A 238 -7.91 -12.38 -16.06
N LEU A 239 -8.20 -11.37 -15.22
CA LEU A 239 -9.49 -10.68 -15.21
C LEU A 239 -9.80 -10.04 -16.57
N GLN A 240 -8.83 -9.35 -17.17
CA GLN A 240 -9.01 -8.65 -18.44
C GLN A 240 -9.08 -9.58 -19.65
N SER A 241 -8.45 -10.76 -19.57
CA SER A 241 -8.53 -11.79 -20.61
C SER A 241 -9.79 -12.65 -20.52
N GLY A 242 -10.55 -12.55 -19.42
CA GLY A 242 -11.75 -13.35 -19.17
C GLY A 242 -11.47 -14.75 -18.58
N ASP A 243 -10.25 -14.99 -18.10
CA ASP A 243 -9.88 -16.23 -17.41
C ASP A 243 -10.44 -16.22 -15.97
N PRO A 244 -11.33 -17.15 -15.56
CA PRO A 244 -11.91 -17.17 -14.21
C PRO A 244 -10.87 -17.47 -13.10
N GLY A 245 -9.63 -17.80 -13.45
CA GLY A 245 -8.52 -18.05 -12.52
C GLY A 245 -8.19 -16.88 -11.58
N TRP A 246 -8.61 -15.64 -11.87
CA TRP A 246 -8.45 -14.52 -10.93
C TRP A 246 -9.39 -14.61 -9.72
N GLU A 247 -10.52 -15.32 -9.82
CA GLU A 247 -11.52 -15.38 -8.75
C GLU A 247 -11.00 -16.08 -7.50
N ARG A 248 -10.05 -17.01 -7.65
CA ARG A 248 -9.35 -17.66 -6.52
C ARG A 248 -8.26 -16.79 -5.89
N MET A 249 -7.91 -15.66 -6.52
CA MET A 249 -6.82 -14.79 -6.07
C MET A 249 -7.31 -13.64 -5.18
N VAL A 250 -8.63 -13.41 -5.12
CA VAL A 250 -9.24 -12.28 -4.41
C VAL A 250 -10.39 -12.73 -3.49
N PRO A 251 -10.75 -11.94 -2.46
CA PRO A 251 -11.89 -12.24 -1.60
C PRO A 251 -13.22 -12.35 -2.37
N PRO A 252 -14.20 -13.15 -1.89
CA PRO A 252 -15.48 -13.32 -2.57
C PRO A 252 -16.26 -12.01 -2.75
N GLU A 253 -16.18 -11.09 -1.78
CA GLU A 253 -16.84 -9.79 -1.89
C GLU A 253 -16.26 -8.96 -3.05
N VAL A 254 -14.95 -9.08 -3.28
CA VAL A 254 -14.25 -8.42 -4.41
C VAL A 254 -14.66 -9.05 -5.74
N VAL A 255 -14.80 -10.38 -5.81
CA VAL A 255 -15.32 -11.07 -7.01
C VAL A 255 -16.71 -10.55 -7.37
N GLN A 256 -17.61 -10.52 -6.38
CA GLN A 256 -18.98 -10.07 -6.57
C GLN A 256 -19.01 -8.63 -7.10
N LEU A 257 -18.31 -7.72 -6.43
CA LEU A 257 -18.31 -6.30 -6.78
C LEU A 257 -17.73 -6.05 -8.18
N ILE A 258 -16.64 -6.73 -8.54
CA ILE A 258 -16.04 -6.64 -9.88
C ILE A 258 -17.02 -7.09 -10.95
N LYS A 259 -17.70 -8.23 -10.75
CA LYS A 259 -18.67 -8.78 -11.71
C LYS A 259 -19.91 -7.89 -11.86
N GLU A 260 -20.46 -7.42 -10.75
CA GLU A 260 -21.66 -6.58 -10.73
C GLU A 260 -21.44 -5.21 -11.38
N ARG A 261 -20.27 -4.60 -11.17
CA ARG A 261 -19.96 -3.24 -11.63
C ARG A 261 -19.12 -3.20 -12.91
N GLY A 262 -18.64 -4.34 -13.40
CA GLY A 262 -17.75 -4.40 -14.56
C GLY A 262 -16.40 -3.72 -14.33
N PHE A 263 -15.88 -3.79 -13.10
CA PHE A 263 -14.62 -3.11 -12.75
C PHE A 263 -13.39 -3.73 -13.43
N PHE A 264 -12.34 -2.92 -13.57
CA PHE A 264 -11.03 -3.30 -14.11
C PHE A 264 -11.03 -3.91 -15.51
N GLY A 265 -12.07 -3.63 -16.30
CA GLY A 265 -12.22 -4.17 -17.65
C GLY A 265 -12.78 -5.59 -17.67
N TYR A 266 -13.44 -6.03 -16.60
CA TYR A 266 -14.14 -7.31 -16.57
C TYR A 266 -15.12 -7.42 -17.74
N ARG A 267 -14.98 -8.50 -18.50
CA ARG A 267 -15.88 -8.87 -19.58
C ARG A 267 -16.67 -10.08 -19.10
N ALA A 268 -17.98 -9.93 -18.96
CA ALA A 268 -18.84 -11.09 -18.74
C ALA A 268 -18.57 -12.09 -19.87
N SER A 269 -18.20 -13.32 -19.52
CA SER A 269 -18.05 -14.37 -20.52
C SER A 269 -19.36 -14.44 -21.30
N ALA A 270 -19.29 -14.19 -22.61
CA ALA A 270 -20.43 -14.43 -23.48
C ALA A 270 -20.70 -15.93 -23.37
N ALA A 271 -21.81 -16.29 -22.72
CA ALA A 271 -22.22 -17.67 -22.57
C ALA A 271 -22.14 -18.35 -23.95
N ALA A 272 -21.30 -19.37 -24.06
CA ALA A 272 -21.22 -20.25 -25.22
C ALA A 272 -22.47 -21.14 -25.30
#